data_AF-D4KC92-F1
#
_entry.id   AF-D4KC92-F1
#
_cell.length_a   1.000
_cell.length_b   1.000
_cell.length_c   1.000
_cell.angle_alpha   90.00
_cell.angle_beta   90.00
_cell.angle_gamma   90.00
#
_symmetry.space_group_name_H-M   'P 1'
#
loop_
_entity.id
_entity.type
_entity.pdbx_description
1 polymer ?
#
loop_
_entity_poly.entity_id
_entity_poly.type
_entity_poly.pdbx_seq_one_letter_code
_entity_poly.pdbx_strand_id
1 'polypeptide(L)'
;MKIHPKYIDVLESLDWRVCDYTGDGRVEIENYSPAGEDLIVCVEVENFPESVYEYACDFDADEHAEMWVGHRGERGCPSSVRELIDDADAIKEMLEELANRLMEVE
;
A
#
# COMPACT_ATOMS: atom_id res chain seq x y z
N MET A 1 -9.29 8.58 16.14
CA MET A 1 -9.05 9.79 15.30
C MET A 1 -9.41 9.44 13.86
N LYS A 2 -9.49 10.42 12.96
CA LYS A 2 -9.68 10.18 11.52
C LYS A 2 -8.70 11.06 10.74
N ILE A 3 -8.27 10.58 9.58
CA ILE A 3 -7.41 11.37 8.69
C ILE A 3 -8.19 12.57 8.11
N HIS A 4 -7.47 13.63 7.76
CA HIS A 4 -8.07 14.85 7.24
C HIS A 4 -8.71 14.60 5.85
N PRO A 5 -9.87 15.21 5.50
CA PRO A 5 -10.53 15.02 4.21
C PRO A 5 -9.63 15.23 2.98
N LYS A 6 -8.70 16.19 3.04
CA LYS A 6 -7.71 16.44 1.97
C LYS A 6 -6.87 15.20 1.60
N TYR A 7 -6.58 14.33 2.58
CA TYR A 7 -5.85 13.09 2.33
C TYR A 7 -6.75 12.01 1.74
N ILE A 8 -8.05 12.03 2.06
CA ILE A 8 -9.05 11.15 1.44
C ILE A 8 -9.17 11.46 -0.05
N ASP A 9 -9.22 12.75 -0.41
CA ASP A 9 -9.27 13.17 -1.82
C ASP A 9 -8.05 12.66 -2.62
N VAL A 10 -6.87 12.60 -1.99
CA VAL A 10 -5.65 12.04 -2.61
C VAL A 10 -5.77 10.52 -2.76
N LEU A 11 -6.18 9.80 -1.70
CA LEU A 11 -6.38 8.35 -1.74
C LEU A 11 -7.32 7.98 -2.89
N GLU A 12 -8.50 8.59 -2.94
CA GLU A 12 -9.51 8.31 -3.96
C GLU A 12 -9.01 8.65 -5.38
N SER A 13 -8.16 9.67 -5.54
CA SER A 13 -7.58 10.02 -6.84
C SER A 13 -6.58 8.99 -7.39
N LEU A 14 -6.08 8.12 -6.53
CA LEU A 14 -5.13 7.05 -6.83
C LEU A 14 -5.76 5.66 -6.62
N ASP A 15 -7.09 5.59 -6.56
CA ASP A 15 -7.89 4.38 -6.33
C ASP A 15 -7.63 3.68 -4.97
N TRP A 16 -6.95 4.34 -4.05
CA TRP A 16 -6.83 3.90 -2.66
C TRP A 16 -8.10 4.26 -1.88
N ARG A 17 -8.44 3.45 -0.87
CA ARG A 17 -9.56 3.72 0.03
C ARG A 17 -9.20 3.45 1.49
N VAL A 18 -9.90 4.11 2.40
CA VAL A 18 -9.87 3.73 3.83
C VAL A 18 -10.80 2.52 4.03
N CYS A 19 -10.28 1.44 4.60
CA CYS A 19 -11.07 0.23 4.89
C CYS A 19 -11.41 0.09 6.38
N ASP A 20 -10.52 0.43 7.31
CA ASP A 20 -10.81 0.40 8.75
C ASP A 20 -10.02 1.44 9.57
N TYR A 21 -10.49 1.69 10.80
CA TYR A 21 -9.75 2.41 11.84
C TYR A 21 -9.61 1.50 13.07
N THR A 22 -8.40 1.03 13.32
CA THR A 22 -8.03 -0.01 14.31
C THR A 22 -8.28 0.38 15.78
N GLY A 23 -8.68 1.62 16.05
CA GLY A 23 -9.01 2.13 17.39
C GLY A 23 -7.80 2.46 18.27
N ASP A 24 -6.60 2.04 17.88
CA ASP A 24 -5.33 2.31 18.56
C ASP A 24 -4.58 3.54 18.02
N GLY A 25 -5.19 4.29 17.11
CA GLY A 25 -4.58 5.47 16.49
C GLY A 25 -4.21 5.28 15.03
N ARG A 26 -4.33 4.07 14.49
CA ARG A 26 -4.01 3.76 13.09
C ARG A 26 -5.24 3.69 12.18
N VAL A 27 -4.97 3.72 10.89
CA VAL A 27 -5.93 3.57 9.80
C VAL A 27 -5.40 2.52 8.83
N GLU A 28 -6.30 1.68 8.33
CA GLU A 28 -6.01 0.74 7.24
C GLU A 28 -6.51 1.36 5.93
N ILE A 29 -5.61 1.41 4.94
CA ILE A 29 -5.92 1.81 3.58
C ILE A 29 -5.67 0.64 2.63
N GLU A 30 -6.45 0.56 1.57
CA GLU A 30 -6.49 -0.59 0.66
C GLU A 30 -6.43 -0.13 -0.80
N ASN A 31 -5.74 -0.91 -1.62
CA ASN A 31 -5.80 -0.89 -3.10
C ASN A 31 -5.55 -2.31 -3.64
N TYR A 32 -5.63 -2.51 -4.95
CA TYR A 32 -5.26 -3.76 -5.61
C TYR A 32 -4.03 -3.55 -6.50
N SER A 33 -3.05 -4.45 -6.40
CA SER A 33 -1.90 -4.45 -7.30
C SER A 33 -2.30 -4.79 -8.74
N PRO A 34 -1.45 -4.55 -9.75
CA PRO A 34 -1.71 -4.95 -11.12
C PRO A 34 -1.99 -6.45 -11.31
N ALA A 35 -1.36 -7.33 -10.52
CA ALA A 35 -1.66 -8.76 -10.53
C ALA A 35 -2.89 -9.13 -9.68
N GLY A 36 -3.50 -8.17 -9.00
CA GLY A 36 -4.71 -8.34 -8.20
C GLY A 36 -4.46 -8.76 -6.75
N GLU A 37 -3.26 -8.54 -6.21
CA GLU A 37 -2.99 -8.66 -4.79
C GLU A 37 -3.85 -7.63 -4.03
N ASP A 38 -4.51 -8.07 -2.96
CA ASP A 38 -5.22 -7.19 -2.03
C ASP A 38 -4.19 -6.53 -1.10
N LEU A 39 -3.88 -5.27 -1.36
CA LEU A 39 -2.83 -4.51 -0.69
C LEU A 39 -3.44 -3.67 0.42
N ILE A 40 -3.28 -4.11 1.67
CA ILE A 40 -3.71 -3.39 2.86
C ILE A 40 -2.50 -2.85 3.62
N VAL A 41 -2.49 -1.54 3.85
CA VAL A 41 -1.44 -0.81 4.56
C VAL A 41 -2.02 -0.23 5.85
N CYS A 42 -1.35 -0.45 6.98
CA CYS A 42 -1.76 0.03 8.29
C CYS A 42 -0.76 1.09 8.80
N VAL A 43 -1.21 2.35 8.92
CA VAL A 43 -0.37 3.52 9.21
C VAL A 43 -1.00 4.43 10.26
N GLU A 44 -0.21 5.31 10.87
CA GLU A 44 -0.66 6.21 11.94
C GLU A 44 -1.57 7.33 11.42
N VAL A 45 -2.59 7.70 12.20
CA VAL A 45 -3.49 8.83 11.84
C VAL A 45 -2.87 10.19 12.20
N GLU A 46 -2.07 10.28 13.26
CA GLU A 46 -1.57 11.56 13.79
C GLU A 46 -0.63 12.28 12.80
N ASN A 47 0.26 11.53 12.14
CA ASN A 47 1.19 12.03 11.12
C ASN A 47 1.03 11.22 9.81
N PHE A 48 -0.19 11.18 9.29
CA PHE A 48 -0.55 10.27 8.20
C PHE A 48 0.37 10.35 6.96
N PRO A 49 0.69 11.51 6.37
CA PRO A 49 1.61 11.57 5.23
C PRO A 49 3.00 11.01 5.53
N GLU A 50 3.59 11.40 6.67
CA GLU A 50 4.90 10.89 7.12
C GLU A 50 4.88 9.38 7.36
N SER A 51 3.82 8.85 8.00
CA SER A 51 3.69 7.41 8.25
C SER A 51 3.55 6.59 6.96
N VAL A 52 2.85 7.11 5.95
CA VAL A 52 2.80 6.49 4.61
C VAL A 52 4.14 6.57 3.90
N TYR A 53 4.84 7.70 4.02
CA TYR A 53 6.17 7.87 3.45
C TYR A 53 7.19 6.89 4.06
N GLU A 54 7.19 6.74 5.39
CA GLU A 54 8.02 5.75 6.10
C GLU A 54 7.69 4.33 5.64
N TYR A 55 6.40 3.98 5.56
CA TYR A 55 5.97 2.66 5.05
C TYR A 55 6.48 2.39 3.64
N ALA A 56 6.38 3.39 2.73
CA ALA A 56 6.88 3.27 1.37
C ALA A 56 8.42 3.12 1.30
N CYS A 57 9.15 3.83 2.17
CA CYS A 57 10.61 3.72 2.24
C CYS A 57 11.09 2.37 2.77
N ASP A 58 10.35 1.79 3.72
CA ASP A 58 10.66 0.51 4.34
C ASP A 58 10.20 -0.69 3.49
N PHE A 59 9.35 -0.46 2.47
CA PHE A 59 8.89 -1.52 1.58
C PHE A 59 10.02 -2.07 0.69
N ASP A 60 10.37 -3.34 0.91
CA ASP A 60 11.33 -4.09 0.10
C ASP A 60 10.57 -5.05 -0.83
N ALA A 61 10.67 -4.80 -2.14
CA ALA A 61 10.01 -5.59 -3.17
C ALA A 61 10.56 -7.02 -3.25
N ASP A 62 11.86 -7.24 -2.97
CA ASP A 62 12.45 -8.57 -2.97
C ASP A 62 11.93 -9.38 -1.77
N GLU A 63 11.88 -8.79 -0.58
CA GLU A 63 11.30 -9.45 0.61
C GLU A 63 9.81 -9.74 0.42
N HIS A 64 9.06 -8.79 -0.14
CA HIS A 64 7.63 -8.97 -0.44
C HIS A 64 7.41 -10.13 -1.42
N ALA A 65 8.16 -10.15 -2.52
CA ALA A 65 8.08 -11.24 -3.49
C ALA A 65 8.46 -12.59 -2.86
N GLU A 66 9.53 -12.65 -2.05
CA GLU A 66 9.99 -13.88 -1.39
C GLU A 66 8.91 -14.50 -0.50
N MET A 67 8.12 -13.68 0.23
CA MET A 67 7.00 -14.16 1.04
C MET A 67 5.96 -14.94 0.21
N TRP A 68 5.73 -14.54 -1.04
CA TRP A 68 4.71 -15.13 -1.92
C TRP A 68 5.25 -16.22 -2.85
N VAL A 69 6.57 -16.35 -3.02
CA VAL A 69 7.21 -17.37 -3.86
C VAL A 69 6.73 -18.79 -3.50
N GLY A 70 6.47 -19.07 -2.22
CA GLY A 70 5.96 -20.38 -1.78
C GLY A 70 4.49 -20.68 -2.16
N HIS A 71 3.71 -19.63 -2.44
CA HIS A 71 2.25 -19.70 -2.64
C HIS A 71 1.83 -19.42 -4.09
N ARG A 72 2.78 -19.40 -5.02
CA ARG A 72 2.53 -19.17 -6.45
C ARG A 72 1.44 -20.07 -7.02
N GLY A 73 0.49 -19.47 -7.73
CA GLY A 73 -0.64 -20.16 -8.36
C GLY A 73 -1.77 -20.53 -7.39
N GLU A 74 -1.65 -20.22 -6.10
CA GLU A 74 -2.70 -20.43 -5.10
C GLU A 74 -3.50 -19.16 -4.90
N ARG A 75 -4.84 -19.29 -4.79
CA ARG A 75 -5.74 -18.18 -4.37
C ARG A 75 -5.60 -16.88 -5.16
N GLY A 76 -5.21 -16.97 -6.44
CA GLY A 76 -5.02 -15.80 -7.31
C GLY A 76 -3.60 -15.23 -7.31
N CYS A 77 -2.70 -15.75 -6.48
CA CYS A 77 -1.28 -15.40 -6.51
C CYS A 77 -0.65 -15.80 -7.86
N PRO A 78 0.15 -14.91 -8.49
CA PRO A 78 0.88 -15.22 -9.72
C PRO A 78 1.61 -16.56 -9.70
N SER A 79 1.50 -17.32 -10.78
CA SER A 79 2.17 -18.63 -10.88
C SER A 79 3.67 -18.50 -11.24
N SER A 80 4.02 -17.39 -11.88
CA SER A 80 5.37 -17.07 -12.33
C SER A 80 6.12 -16.25 -11.29
N VAL A 81 7.38 -16.63 -11.03
CA VAL A 81 8.29 -15.81 -10.19
C VAL A 81 8.49 -14.44 -10.81
N ARG A 82 8.55 -14.35 -12.15
CA ARG A 82 8.74 -13.09 -12.84
C ARG A 82 7.56 -12.14 -12.59
N GLU A 83 6.34 -12.68 -12.64
CA GLU A 83 5.12 -11.91 -12.42
C GLU A 83 4.98 -11.46 -10.97
N LEU A 84 5.42 -12.28 -9.99
CA LEU A 84 5.52 -11.85 -8.59
C LEU A 84 6.46 -10.67 -8.38
N ILE A 85 7.66 -10.74 -8.99
CA ILE A 85 8.65 -9.67 -8.85
C ILE A 85 8.13 -8.39 -9.51
N ASP A 86 7.61 -8.51 -10.74
CA ASP A 86 7.08 -7.37 -11.47
C ASP A 86 5.87 -6.73 -10.72
N ASP A 87 5.07 -7.53 -10.00
CA ASP A 87 3.97 -7.01 -9.17
C ASP A 87 4.47 -6.34 -7.88
N ALA A 88 5.47 -6.91 -7.21
CA ALA A 88 6.07 -6.31 -6.02
C ALA A 88 6.76 -4.97 -6.35
N ASP A 89 7.44 -4.87 -7.50
CA ASP A 89 7.99 -3.61 -8.01
C ASP A 89 6.87 -2.58 -8.26
N ALA A 90 5.75 -3.01 -8.85
CA ALA A 90 4.60 -2.12 -9.08
C ALA A 90 3.95 -1.64 -7.78
N ILE A 91 3.83 -2.51 -6.77
CA ILE A 91 3.36 -2.12 -5.44
C ILE A 91 4.26 -1.05 -4.83
N LYS A 92 5.58 -1.20 -4.95
CA LYS A 92 6.53 -0.18 -4.50
C LYS A 92 6.29 1.17 -5.20
N GLU A 93 6.15 1.17 -6.53
CA GLU A 93 5.84 2.40 -7.28
C GLU A 93 4.51 3.02 -6.85
N MET A 94 3.47 2.22 -6.60
CA MET A 94 2.17 2.68 -6.10
C MET A 94 2.29 3.34 -4.71
N LEU A 95 3.08 2.75 -3.80
CA LEU A 95 3.34 3.29 -2.46
C LEU A 95 4.13 4.60 -2.53
N GLU A 96 5.16 4.65 -3.38
CA GLU A 96 5.96 5.87 -3.61
C GLU A 96 5.11 7.00 -4.22
N GLU A 97 4.25 6.70 -5.19
CA GLU A 97 3.31 7.69 -5.76
C GLU A 97 2.35 8.22 -4.69
N LEU A 98 1.74 7.32 -3.90
CA LEU A 98 0.84 7.70 -2.83
C LEU A 98 1.54 8.61 -1.81
N ALA A 99 2.71 8.21 -1.33
CA ALA A 99 3.50 8.97 -0.36
C ALA A 99 3.82 10.37 -0.90
N ASN A 100 4.36 10.47 -2.12
CA ASN A 100 4.71 11.75 -2.72
C ASN A 100 3.49 12.68 -2.84
N ARG A 101 2.34 12.17 -3.29
CA ARG A 101 1.11 12.95 -3.45
C ARG A 101 0.51 13.40 -2.13
N LEU A 102 0.68 12.61 -1.06
CA LEU A 102 0.27 13.01 0.29
C LEU A 102 1.18 14.11 0.86
N MET A 103 2.50 14.00 0.66
CA MET A 103 3.47 15.01 1.10
C MET A 103 3.28 16.36 0.39
N GLU A 104 2.83 16.36 -0.87
CA GLU A 104 2.52 17.59 -1.61
C GLU A 104 1.36 18.40 -1.02
N VAL A 105 0.44 17.73 -0.30
CA VAL A 105 -0.77 18.36 0.25
C VAL A 105 -0.73 18.51 1.77
N GLU A 106 0.33 18.05 2.44
CA GLU A 106 0.55 18.18 3.90
C GLU A 106 0.60 19.63 4.37
#